data_AF-A0A496X4X1-F1
#
_entry.id   AF-A0A496X4X1-F1
#
_cell.length_a   1.000
_cell.length_b   1.000
_cell.length_c   1.000
_cell.angle_alpha   90.00
_cell.angle_beta   90.00
_cell.angle_gamma   90.00
#
_symmetry.space_group_name_H-M   'P 1'
#
loop_
_entity.id
_entity.type
_entity.pdbx_description
1 polymer ?
#
loop_
_entity_poly.entity_id
_entity_poly.type
_entity_poly.pdbx_seq_one_letter_code
_entity_poly.pdbx_strand_id
1 'polypeptide(L)' 'MTNALNGKLGSLVAAGGGKIHTGPFGSQLHASDYVQQGIPCIMPANMKNNRVDLSNIALITEEDAQR' A
#
# COMPACT_ATOMS: atom_id res chain seq x y z
N MET A 1 12.98 -15.42 -19.57
CA MET A 1 12.77 -14.03 -20.01
C MET A 1 12.26 -13.22 -18.82
N THR A 2 13.09 -12.36 -18.25
CA THR A 2 12.67 -11.44 -17.20
C THR A 2 11.85 -10.35 -17.85
N ASN A 3 10.55 -10.32 -17.56
CA ASN A 3 9.65 -9.26 -18.00
C ASN A 3 9.91 -8.03 -17.11
N ALA A 4 11.05 -7.37 -17.33
CA ALA A 4 11.43 -6.20 -16.57
C ALA A 4 10.62 -5.01 -17.08
N LEU A 5 9.70 -4.52 -16.26
CA LEU A 5 9.01 -3.26 -16.52
C LEU A 5 10.01 -2.11 -16.35
N ASN A 6 10.29 -1.40 -17.44
CA ASN A 6 11.12 -0.20 -17.42
C ASN A 6 10.24 1.02 -17.12
N GLY A 7 10.37 1.61 -15.94
CA GLY A 7 9.59 2.78 -15.53
C GLY A 7 9.86 3.23 -14.10
N LYS A 8 9.40 4.42 -13.73
CA LYS A 8 9.43 4.88 -12.33
C LYS A 8 8.38 4.09 -11.54
N LEU A 9 8.76 3.59 -10.36
CA LEU A 9 7.86 2.82 -9.50
C LEU A 9 6.56 3.59 -9.18
N GLY A 10 6.68 4.90 -8.89
CA GLY A 10 5.52 5.77 -8.65
C GLY A 10 4.54 5.82 -9.83
N SER A 11 5.03 5.85 -11.07
CA SER A 11 4.17 5.86 -12.27
C SER A 11 3.42 4.54 -12.44
N LEU A 12 4.07 3.41 -12.15
CA LEU A 12 3.43 2.10 -12.22
C LEU A 12 2.34 1.95 -11.15
N VAL A 13 2.61 2.44 -9.93
CA VAL A 13 1.65 2.40 -8.83
C VAL A 13 0.47 3.34 -9.10
N ALA A 14 0.72 4.56 -9.59
CA ALA A 14 -0.33 5.51 -9.95
C ALA A 14 -1.23 4.99 -11.09
N ALA A 15 -0.67 4.29 -12.08
CA ALA A 15 -1.46 3.67 -13.16
C ALA A 15 -2.43 2.59 -12.65
N GLY A 16 -2.10 1.95 -11.50
CA GLY A 16 -3.00 1.03 -10.80
C GLY A 16 -3.94 1.71 -9.79
N GLY A 17 -3.98 3.04 -9.73
CA GLY A 17 -4.77 3.81 -8.76
C GLY A 17 -4.18 3.83 -7.34
N GLY A 18 -2.95 3.35 -7.15
CA GLY A 18 -2.27 3.34 -5.86
C GLY A 18 -1.40 4.57 -5.63
N LYS A 19 -0.92 4.70 -4.39
CA LYS A 19 0.10 5.68 -3.99
C LYS A 19 1.18 4.98 -3.17
N ILE A 20 2.43 5.41 -3.33
CA ILE A 20 3.55 4.92 -2.51
C ILE A 20 3.74 5.90 -1.38
N HIS A 21 3.70 5.38 -0.16
CA HIS A 21 4.08 6.10 1.04
C HIS A 21 5.45 5.64 1.49
N THR A 22 6.36 6.60 1.71
CA THR A 22 7.70 6.34 2.23
C THR A 22 7.88 7.10 3.54
N GLY A 23 8.11 6.38 4.63
CA GLY A 23 8.26 6.94 5.97
C GLY A 23 8.30 5.82 7.00
N PRO A 24 8.47 6.15 8.29
CA PRO A 24 8.32 5.17 9.36
C PRO A 24 6.85 4.77 9.44
N PHE A 25 6.54 3.49 9.19
CA PHE A 25 5.16 2.97 9.21
C PHE A 25 4.40 3.36 10.48
N GLY A 26 5.05 3.33 11.64
CA GLY A 26 4.43 3.62 12.94
C GLY A 26 4.32 5.10 13.33
N SER A 27 4.92 6.04 12.60
CA SER A 27 4.77 7.48 12.85
C SER A 27 3.80 8.15 11.87
N GLN A 28 3.50 7.50 10.74
CA GLN A 28 2.60 8.04 9.73
C GLN A 28 1.15 7.60 9.98
N LEU A 29 0.95 6.36 10.42
CA LEU A 29 -0.36 5.83 10.80
C LEU A 29 -0.30 5.22 12.20
N HIS A 30 -1.22 5.63 13.06
CA HIS A 30 -1.41 5.02 14.37
C HIS A 30 -2.37 3.83 14.28
N ALA A 31 -2.35 2.95 15.29
CA ALA A 31 -3.26 1.80 15.36
C ALA A 31 -4.75 2.20 15.34
N SER A 32 -5.08 3.41 15.80
CA SER A 32 -6.42 4.00 15.75
C SER A 32 -6.88 4.39 14.35
N ASP A 33 -5.95 4.57 13.42
CA ASP A 33 -6.23 5.07 12.06
C ASP A 33 -6.73 3.93 11.15
N TYR A 34 -6.62 2.68 11.61
CA TYR A 34 -7.16 1.53 10.91
C TYR A 34 -8.67 1.38 11.11
N VAL A 35 -9.37 1.14 10.01
CA VAL A 35 -10.83 1.06 9.95
C VAL A 35 -11.31 -0.30 9.44
N GLN A 36 -12.58 -0.62 9.67
CA GLN A 36 -13.18 -1.87 9.18
C GLN A 36 -13.48 -1.86 7.68
N GLN A 37 -13.66 -0.68 7.08
CA GLN A 37 -13.92 -0.49 5.66
C GLN A 37 -13.20 0.77 5.19
N GLY A 38 -12.51 0.67 4.05
CA GLY A 38 -11.70 1.78 3.53
C GLY A 38 -10.73 1.34 2.45
N ILE A 39 -9.67 2.12 2.27
CA ILE A 39 -8.62 1.88 1.28
C ILE A 39 -7.61 0.88 1.85
N PRO A 40 -7.22 -0.17 1.10
CA PRO A 40 -6.23 -1.14 1.56
C PRO A 40 -4.83 -0.52 1.70
N CYS A 41 -4.27 -0.61 2.91
CA CYS A 41 -2.89 -0.23 3.22
C CYS A 41 -1.98 -1.47 3.06
N ILE A 42 -1.24 -1.52 1.95
CA ILE A 42 -0.33 -2.63 1.65
C ILE A 42 0.99 -2.42 2.40
N MET A 43 1.26 -3.27 3.39
CA MET A 43 2.52 -3.28 4.14
C MET A 43 3.46 -4.40 3.65
N PRO A 44 4.77 -4.37 3.98
CA PRO A 44 5.69 -5.45 3.62
C PRO A 44 5.22 -6.85 4.03
N ALA A 45 4.53 -6.97 5.18
CA ALA A 45 3.97 -8.24 5.65
C ALA A 45 2.89 -8.84 4.71
N ASN A 46 2.26 -8.03 3.86
CA ASN A 46 1.28 -8.46 2.87
C ASN A 46 1.92 -8.93 1.56
N MET A 47 3.22 -8.70 1.34
CA MET A 47 3.90 -9.05 0.09
C MET A 47 4.48 -10.47 0.18
N LYS A 48 3.84 -11.44 -0.46
CA LYS A 48 4.22 -12.87 -0.42
C LYS A 48 4.24 -13.46 -1.82
N ASN A 49 5.23 -14.28 -2.15
CA ASN A 49 5.30 -15.02 -3.41
C ASN A 49 5.08 -14.14 -4.66
N ASN A 50 5.66 -12.93 -4.69
CA ASN A 50 5.46 -11.93 -5.76
C ASN A 50 3.98 -11.53 -5.97
N ARG A 51 3.17 -11.57 -4.91
CA ARG A 51 1.76 -11.18 -4.87
C ARG A 51 1.44 -10.41 -3.58
N VAL A 52 0.29 -9.76 -3.57
CA VAL A 52 -0.28 -9.13 -2.38
C VAL A 52 -1.30 -10.09 -1.76
N ASP A 53 -1.11 -10.42 -0.49
CA ASP A 53 -2.03 -11.20 0.34
C ASP A 53 -3.03 -10.24 1.01
N LEU A 54 -4.29 -10.33 0.59
CA LEU A 54 -5.39 -9.47 1.06
C LEU A 54 -6.12 -10.01 2.29
N SER A 55 -5.81 -11.23 2.75
CA SER A 55 -6.58 -11.91 3.81
C SER A 55 -6.60 -11.15 5.14
N ASN A 56 -5.52 -10.44 5.46
CA ASN A 56 -5.35 -9.67 6.70
C ASN A 56 -4.79 -8.28 6.40
N ILE A 57 -5.24 -7.66 5.31
CA ILE A 57 -4.80 -6.31 4.95
C ILE A 57 -5.49 -5.29 5.86
N ALA A 58 -4.71 -4.33 6.35
CA ALA A 58 -5.27 -3.22 7.11
C ALA A 58 -5.95 -2.23 6.15
N LEU A 59 -7.05 -1.63 6.58
CA LEU A 59 -7.75 -0.60 5.81
C LEU A 59 -7.63 0.74 6.52
N ILE A 60 -7.56 1.82 5.76
CA ILE A 60 -7.49 3.20 6.25
C ILE A 60 -8.56 4.07 5.57
N THR A 61 -8.82 5.24 6.14
CA THR A 61 -9.72 6.21 5.51
C THR A 61 -9.10 6.81 4.23
N GLU A 62 -9.92 7.47 3.42
CA GLU A 62 -9.40 8.23 2.27
C GLU A 62 -8.50 9.39 2.71
N GLU A 63 -8.83 10.05 3.82
CA GLU A 63 -8.01 11.11 4.42
C GLU A 63 -6.61 10.60 4.78
N ASP A 64 -6.54 9.45 5.45
CA ASP A 64 -5.27 8.82 5.82
C ASP A 64 -4.46 8.33 4.63
N ALA A 65 -5.12 7.93 3.53
CA ALA A 65 -4.43 7.58 2.30
C ALA A 65 -3.78 8.79 1.61
N GLN A 66 -4.26 10.01 1.87
CA GLN A 66 -3.73 11.23 1.27
C GLN A 66 -2.61 11.89 2.08
N ARG A 67 -2.54 11.66 3.40
CA ARG A 67 -1.47 12.16 4.31
C ARG A 67 -0.06 11.77 3.87
#